data_AF-A0A933CZQ1-F1
#
_entry.id   AF-A0A933CZQ1-F1
#
_cell.length_a   1.000
_cell.length_b   1.000
_cell.length_c   1.000
_cell.angle_alpha   90.00
_cell.angle_beta   90.00
_cell.angle_gamma   90.00
#
_symmetry.space_group_name_H-M   'P 1'
#
loop_
_entity.id
_entity.type
_entity.pdbx_description
1 polymer ?
#
loop_
_entity_poly.entity_id
_entity_poly.type
_entity_poly.pdbx_seq_one_letter_code
_entity_poly.pdbx_strand_id
1 'polypeptide(L)'
;MSDELRLIDTNVLVHAYTVSNEKKHRLALPLVEKIWAGEKSATTLQNLCEFFFVVTRKVSKPLSPEAAQTTVEAILTSSRWRVIDRTADTVVKAIDLVKSTRVPFWDALIGACMLEHCAVI
;
A
#
# COMPACT_ATOMS: atom_id res chain seq x y z
N MET A 1 -7.94 -23.87 -3.75
CA MET A 1 -6.71 -23.22 -3.26
C MET A 1 -7.02 -21.74 -3.24
N SER A 2 -7.04 -21.10 -2.07
CA SER A 2 -7.40 -19.69 -1.96
C SER A 2 -6.38 -18.86 -2.76
N ASP A 3 -6.86 -18.20 -3.81
CA ASP A 3 -6.08 -17.25 -4.61
C ASP A 3 -6.03 -15.93 -3.82
N GLU A 4 -5.44 -16.00 -2.62
CA GLU A 4 -5.54 -14.97 -1.59
C GLU A 4 -4.65 -13.77 -1.94
N LEU A 5 -5.27 -12.61 -2.12
CA LEU A 5 -4.59 -11.41 -2.58
C LEU A 5 -3.91 -10.72 -1.39
N ARG A 6 -2.57 -10.66 -1.37
CA ARG A 6 -1.84 -9.93 -0.31
C ARG A 6 -1.83 -8.44 -0.57
N LEU A 7 -2.16 -7.63 0.44
CA LEU A 7 -2.11 -6.18 0.37
C LEU A 7 -0.76 -5.67 0.86
N ILE A 8 -0.10 -4.88 0.01
CA ILE A 8 1.13 -4.19 0.33
C ILE A 8 0.79 -2.81 0.89
N ASP A 9 1.07 -2.67 2.18
CA ASP A 9 0.95 -1.43 2.94
C ASP A 9 2.04 -0.42 2.54
N THR A 10 1.76 0.87 2.78
CA THR A 10 2.69 1.98 2.57
C THR A 10 4.02 1.76 3.28
N ASN A 11 4.03 1.18 4.48
CA ASN A 11 5.27 0.94 5.21
C ASN A 11 6.22 0.00 4.44
N VAL A 12 5.70 -1.03 3.78
CA VAL A 12 6.52 -1.93 2.96
C VAL A 12 7.05 -1.17 1.74
N LEU A 13 6.21 -0.40 1.05
CA LEU A 13 6.66 0.42 -0.09
C LEU A 13 7.74 1.43 0.32
N VAL A 14 7.51 2.20 1.38
CA VAL A 14 8.47 3.20 1.89
C VAL A 14 9.82 2.56 2.21
N HIS A 15 9.82 1.41 2.88
CA HIS A 15 11.06 0.72 3.23
C HIS A 15 11.73 0.05 2.03
N ALA A 16 10.99 -0.36 0.99
CA ALA A 16 11.58 -0.88 -0.23
C ALA A 16 12.28 0.22 -1.05
N TYR A 17 11.66 1.40 -1.17
CA TYR A 17 12.17 2.51 -2.01
C TYR A 17 13.06 3.51 -1.27
N THR A 18 13.18 3.43 0.06
CA THR A 18 14.07 4.30 0.84
C THR A 18 14.96 3.48 1.79
N VAL A 19 16.27 3.74 1.78
CA VAL A 19 17.24 3.10 2.68
C VAL A 19 17.38 3.92 3.97
N SER A 20 16.25 4.20 4.63
CA SER A 20 16.22 4.94 5.91
C SER A 20 16.41 4.02 7.12
N ASN A 21 16.02 2.75 6.98
CA ASN A 21 16.20 1.71 7.99
C ASN A 21 16.67 0.41 7.30
N GLU A 22 17.95 0.07 7.43
CA GLU A 22 18.56 -1.06 6.73
C GLU A 22 17.86 -2.39 7.04
N LYS A 23 17.46 -2.63 8.30
CA LYS A 23 16.78 -3.86 8.69
C LYS A 23 15.44 -4.00 7.99
N LYS A 24 14.62 -2.95 8.01
CA LYS A 24 13.30 -2.96 7.36
C LYS A 24 13.42 -2.95 5.84
N HIS A 25 14.40 -2.25 5.28
CA HIS A 25 14.68 -2.27 3.84
C HIS A 25 15.02 -3.68 3.34
N ARG A 26 15.90 -4.41 4.04
CA ARG A 26 16.23 -5.81 3.70
C ARG A 26 15.04 -6.76 3.75
N LEU A 27 14.01 -6.46 4.52
CA LEU A 27 12.78 -7.26 4.59
C LEU A 27 11.76 -6.83 3.54
N ALA A 28 11.67 -5.54 3.25
CA ALA A 28 10.67 -4.97 2.35
C ALA A 28 11.04 -5.12 0.88
N LEU A 29 12.32 -4.92 0.52
CA LEU A 29 12.78 -4.98 -0.86
C LEU A 29 12.44 -6.33 -1.54
N PRO A 30 12.71 -7.49 -0.94
CA PRO A 30 12.37 -8.78 -1.56
C PRO A 30 10.87 -8.99 -1.77
N LEU A 31 10.01 -8.39 -0.93
CA LEU A 31 8.56 -8.48 -1.11
C LEU A 31 8.12 -7.72 -2.36
N VAL A 32 8.64 -6.50 -2.55
CA VAL A 32 8.37 -5.68 -3.74
C VAL A 32 8.94 -6.32 -4.99
N GLU A 33 10.16 -6.87 -4.94
CA GLU A 33 10.78 -7.58 -6.07
C GLU A 33 9.97 -8.79 -6.54
N LYS A 34 9.39 -9.57 -5.61
CA LYS A 34 8.52 -10.70 -5.96
C LYS A 34 7.28 -10.27 -6.74
N ILE A 35 6.69 -9.14 -6.40
CA ILE A 35 5.51 -8.61 -7.10
C ILE A 35 5.90 -8.20 -8.51
N TRP A 36 7.02 -7.49 -8.66
CA TRP A 36 7.57 -7.18 -9.98
C TRP A 36 7.90 -8.44 -10.78
N ALA A 37 8.33 -9.53 -10.12
CA ALA A 37 8.55 -10.84 -10.72
C ALA A 37 7.25 -11.58 -11.10
N GLY A 38 6.09 -11.16 -10.59
CA GLY A 38 4.76 -11.68 -10.94
C GLY A 38 4.02 -12.36 -9.79
N GLU A 39 4.49 -12.26 -8.55
CA GLU A 39 3.72 -12.68 -7.37
C GLU A 39 2.43 -11.85 -7.28
N LYS A 40 1.27 -12.51 -7.20
CA LYS A 40 -0.02 -11.84 -7.10
C LYS A 40 -0.10 -11.07 -5.78
N SER A 41 -0.22 -9.77 -5.86
CA SER A 41 -0.43 -8.89 -4.71
C SER A 41 -1.16 -7.63 -5.16
N ALA A 42 -1.69 -6.89 -4.19
CA ALA A 42 -2.36 -5.63 -4.41
C ALA A 42 -1.80 -4.53 -3.52
N THR A 43 -2.07 -3.29 -3.89
CA THR A 43 -1.94 -2.12 -3.01
C THR A 43 -3.18 -1.24 -3.20
N THR A 44 -3.42 -0.29 -2.30
CA THR A 44 -4.54 0.65 -2.44
C THR A 44 -4.07 1.98 -3.03
N LEU A 45 -4.96 2.73 -3.70
CA LEU A 45 -4.64 4.11 -4.10
C LEU A 45 -4.31 4.98 -2.88
N GLN A 46 -4.99 4.77 -1.75
CA GLN A 46 -4.67 5.41 -0.48
C GLN A 46 -3.23 5.13 -0.04
N ASN A 47 -2.76 3.89 -0.15
CA ASN A 47 -1.40 3.52 0.22
C ASN A 47 -0.36 4.23 -0.66
N LEU A 48 -0.67 4.42 -1.95
CA LEU A 48 0.17 5.16 -2.88
C LEU A 48 0.20 6.66 -2.58
N CYS A 49 -0.94 7.25 -2.20
CA CYS A 49 -0.99 8.64 -1.73
C CYS A 49 -0.14 8.83 -0.46
N GLU A 50 -0.27 7.92 0.50
CA GLU A 50 0.53 7.98 1.73
C GLU A 50 2.01 7.74 1.43
N PHE A 51 2.33 6.80 0.53
CA PHE A 51 3.70 6.55 0.08
C PHE A 51 4.35 7.84 -0.45
N PHE A 52 3.71 8.52 -1.40
CA PHE A 52 4.21 9.78 -1.97
C PHE A 52 4.45 10.82 -0.87
N PHE A 53 3.49 11.00 0.03
CA PHE A 53 3.62 11.95 1.14
C PHE A 53 4.79 11.60 2.08
N VAL A 54 4.95 10.32 2.43
CA VAL A 54 6.00 9.87 3.35
C VAL A 54 7.39 10.01 2.73
N VAL A 55 7.59 9.49 1.51
CA VAL A 55 8.93 9.46 0.90
C VAL A 55 9.44 10.84 0.49
N THR A 56 8.56 11.82 0.30
CA THR A 56 8.93 13.21 -0.04
C THR A 56 9.06 14.13 1.17
N ARG A 57 8.59 13.73 2.37
CA ARG A 57 8.53 14.63 3.55
C ARG A 57 9.02 14.03 4.86
N LYS A 58 8.71 12.76 5.14
CA LYS A 58 8.82 12.18 6.49
C LYS A 58 10.04 11.28 6.70
N VAL A 59 10.71 10.87 5.62
CA VAL A 59 11.93 10.06 5.71
C VAL A 59 13.17 10.92 5.93
N SER A 60 14.24 10.33 6.49
CA SER A 60 15.49 11.03 6.78
C SER A 60 16.21 11.59 5.54
N LYS A 61 16.04 10.93 4.40
CA LYS A 61 16.54 11.36 3.09
C LYS A 61 15.37 11.37 2.10
N PRO A 62 14.63 12.48 2.00
CA PRO A 62 13.48 12.57 1.10
C PRO A 62 13.86 12.33 -0.36
N LEU A 63 13.00 11.62 -1.08
CA LEU A 63 13.04 11.54 -2.54
C LEU A 63 12.55 12.87 -3.13
N SER A 64 13.02 13.20 -4.33
CA SER A 64 12.40 14.29 -5.09
C SER A 64 10.97 13.91 -5.48
N PRO A 65 10.05 14.88 -5.62
CA PRO A 65 8.70 14.62 -6.12
C PRO A 65 8.69 13.85 -7.44
N GLU A 66 9.62 14.14 -8.34
CA GLU A 66 9.75 13.50 -9.65
C GLU A 66 10.12 12.01 -9.51
N ALA A 67 11.09 11.68 -8.65
CA ALA A 67 11.48 10.29 -8.39
C ALA A 67 10.34 9.49 -7.72
N ALA A 68 9.61 10.12 -6.79
CA ALA A 68 8.44 9.51 -6.17
C ALA A 68 7.30 9.30 -7.19
N GLN A 69 7.06 10.27 -8.07
CA GLN A 69 6.08 10.18 -9.15
C GLN A 69 6.40 9.02 -10.11
N THR A 70 7.65 8.90 -10.56
CA THR A 70 8.06 7.78 -11.43
C THR A 70 7.74 6.43 -10.79
N THR A 71 7.94 6.29 -9.47
CA THR A 71 7.61 5.05 -8.75
C THR A 71 6.10 4.79 -8.72
N VAL A 72 5.30 5.81 -8.41
CA VAL A 72 3.84 5.70 -8.35
C VAL A 72 3.26 5.38 -9.73
N GLU A 73 3.71 6.05 -10.79
CA GLU A 73 3.29 5.80 -12.16
C GLU A 73 3.64 4.39 -12.63
N ALA A 74 4.83 3.90 -12.28
CA ALA A 74 5.23 2.53 -12.58
C ALA A 74 4.28 1.51 -11.93
N ILE A 75 3.88 1.72 -10.67
CA ILE A 75 2.92 0.84 -9.98
C ILE A 75 1.53 0.92 -10.62
N LEU A 76 1.04 2.13 -10.92
CA LEU A 76 -0.29 2.34 -11.47
C LEU A 76 -0.47 1.78 -12.90
N THR A 77 0.58 1.80 -13.71
CA THR A 77 0.52 1.40 -15.12
C THR A 77 0.93 -0.05 -15.37
N SER A 78 1.56 -0.71 -14.39
CA SER A 78 2.03 -2.09 -14.54
C SER A 78 0.91 -3.11 -14.39
N SER A 79 0.90 -4.12 -15.26
CA SER A 79 0.05 -5.31 -15.09
C SER A 79 0.48 -6.22 -13.94
N ARG A 80 1.64 -5.96 -13.32
CA ARG A 80 2.14 -6.72 -12.16
C ARG A 80 1.47 -6.32 -10.86
N TRP A 81 0.93 -5.10 -10.79
CA TRP A 81 0.30 -4.56 -9.60
C TRP A 81 -1.21 -4.49 -9.78
N ARG A 82 -1.93 -5.08 -8.83
CA ARG A 82 -3.35 -4.81 -8.69
C ARG A 82 -3.52 -3.60 -7.77
N VAL A 83 -3.94 -2.47 -8.30
CA VAL A 83 -4.27 -1.29 -7.50
C VAL A 83 -5.77 -1.26 -7.26
N ILE A 84 -6.18 -1.36 -6.00
CA ILE A 84 -7.58 -1.25 -5.58
C ILE A 84 -7.85 0.14 -5.01
N ASP A 85 -9.09 0.60 -5.07
CA ASP A 85 -9.47 1.89 -4.50
C ASP A 85 -10.82 1.83 -3.82
N ARG A 86 -11.08 2.83 -2.98
CA ARG A 86 -12.32 3.01 -2.25
C ARG A 86 -13.45 3.44 -3.18
N THR A 87 -14.63 2.95 -2.87
CA THR A 87 -15.92 3.44 -3.38
C THR A 87 -16.66 4.19 -2.27
N ALA A 88 -17.82 4.77 -2.59
CA ALA A 88 -18.69 5.36 -1.57
C ALA A 88 -19.10 4.32 -0.50
N ASP A 89 -19.36 3.07 -0.91
CA ASP A 89 -19.73 1.98 -0.01
C ASP A 89 -18.57 1.59 0.92
N THR A 90 -17.34 1.63 0.41
CA THR A 90 -16.12 1.39 1.21
C THR A 90 -16.03 2.38 2.37
N VAL A 91 -16.40 3.65 2.15
CA VAL A 91 -16.39 4.69 3.18
C VAL A 91 -17.46 4.42 4.24
N VAL A 92 -18.68 4.05 3.84
CA VAL A 92 -19.75 3.71 4.79
C VAL A 92 -19.35 2.51 5.64
N LYS A 93 -18.82 1.45 5.02
CA LYS A 93 -18.32 0.27 5.73
C LYS A 93 -17.17 0.60 6.69
N ALA A 94 -16.26 1.50 6.30
CA ALA A 94 -15.18 1.95 7.18
C ALA A 94 -15.73 2.65 8.44
N ILE A 95 -16.76 3.47 8.30
CA ILE A 95 -17.44 4.11 9.44
C ILE A 95 -18.06 3.06 10.36
N ASP A 96 -18.71 2.03 9.81
CA ASP A 96 -19.28 0.95 10.61
C ASP A 96 -18.20 0.08 11.29
N LEU A 97 -17.05 -0.14 10.63
CA LEU A 97 -15.88 -0.76 11.25
C LEU A 97 -15.35 0.07 12.42
N VAL A 98 -15.24 1.39 12.28
CA VAL A 98 -14.82 2.27 13.39
C VAL A 98 -15.80 2.19 14.56
N LYS A 99 -17.11 2.14 14.30
CA LYS A 99 -18.13 2.04 15.37
C LYS A 99 -18.11 0.69 16.09
N SER A 100 -17.86 -0.38 15.36
CA SER A 100 -17.86 -1.76 15.90
C SER A 100 -16.51 -2.19 16.47
N THR A 101 -15.44 -1.46 16.18
CA THR A 101 -14.08 -1.73 16.64
C THR A 101 -13.47 -0.50 17.33
N ARG A 102 -12.15 -0.51 17.61
CA ARG A 102 -11.40 0.68 18.04
C ARG A 102 -10.30 1.05 17.04
N VAL A 103 -10.45 0.62 15.79
CA VAL A 103 -9.47 0.85 14.73
C VAL A 103 -9.58 2.32 14.28
N PRO A 104 -8.46 3.04 14.09
CA PRO A 104 -8.47 4.38 13.51
C PRO A 104 -9.14 4.39 12.13
N PHE A 105 -9.82 5.49 11.78
CA PHE A 105 -10.59 5.55 10.53
C PHE A 105 -9.78 5.22 9.27
N TRP A 106 -8.53 5.67 9.16
CA TRP A 106 -7.70 5.42 7.98
C TRP A 106 -7.32 3.94 7.82
N ASP A 107 -7.07 3.25 8.94
CA ASP A 107 -6.81 1.82 8.96
C ASP A 107 -8.11 1.04 8.69
N ALA A 108 -9.24 1.50 9.24
CA ALA A 108 -10.56 0.92 8.98
C ALA A 108 -10.96 1.06 7.51
N LEU A 109 -10.55 2.14 6.84
CA LEU A 109 -10.80 2.37 5.42
C LEU A 109 -10.01 1.41 4.53
N ILE A 110 -8.75 1.16 4.88
CA ILE A 110 -7.95 0.10 4.23
C ILE A 110 -8.58 -1.26 4.49
N GLY A 111 -8.96 -1.57 5.72
CA GLY A 111 -9.64 -2.82 6.08
C GLY A 111 -10.94 -3.04 5.33
N ALA A 112 -11.79 -2.01 5.19
CA ALA A 112 -13.01 -2.09 4.39
C ALA A 112 -12.71 -2.41 2.92
N CYS A 113 -11.72 -1.76 2.33
CA CYS A 113 -11.28 -2.02 0.96
C CYS A 113 -10.76 -3.46 0.80
N MET A 114 -10.00 -3.97 1.79
CA MET A 114 -9.53 -5.35 1.80
C MET A 114 -10.67 -6.37 1.82
N LEU A 115 -11.67 -6.15 2.69
CA LEU A 115 -12.85 -7.02 2.80
C LEU A 115 -13.65 -7.08 1.49
N GLU A 116 -13.75 -5.97 0.76
CA GLU A 116 -14.43 -5.91 -0.54
C GLU A 116 -13.69 -6.66 -1.66
N HIS A 117 -12.36 -6.78 -1.54
CA HIS A 117 -11.50 -7.38 -2.56
C HIS A 117 -10.92 -8.74 -2.18
N CYS A 118 -11.37 -9.34 -1.07
CA CYS A 118 -10.85 -10.59 -0.50
C CYS A 118 -9.33 -10.56 -0.32
N ALA A 119 -8.80 -9.43 0.16
CA ALA A 119 -7.37 -9.25 0.40
C ALA A 119 -6.99 -9.52 1.86
N VAL A 120 -5.75 -9.97 2.08
CA VAL A 120 -5.15 -10.20 3.40
C VAL A 120 -3.84 -9.43 3.55
N ILE A 121 -3.34 -9.29 4.79
CA ILE A 121 -2.05 -8.65 5.09
C ILE A 121 -0.91 -9.68 4.96
#